data_AF-A0A518DRR4-F1
#
_entry.id   AF-A0A518DRR4-F1
#
_cell.length_a   1.000
_cell.length_b   1.000
_cell.length_c   1.000
_cell.angle_alpha   90.00
_cell.angle_beta   90.00
_cell.angle_gamma   90.00
#
_symmetry.space_group_name_H-M   'P 1'
#
loop_
_entity.id
_entity.type
_entity.pdbx_description
1 polymer ?
#
loop_
_entity_poly.entity_id
_entity_poly.type
_entity_poly.pdbx_seq_one_letter_code
_entity_poly.pdbx_strand_id
1 'polypeptide(L)'
;MSTTIKRTFRTEKPKKIEPEVVGRIPRVAKLMALAIRFDGLIRDGVVADQAELARLGNVTRARVTQIMNLLNLAPEIQEAVLFLPRVKGGRDPVVERELRVLAAEVDWGRQRELMTLCLASPNRPPTARLYEKLTLQSSCHSPQEDCKVDLT
;
A
#
# COMPACT_ATOMS: atom_id res chain seq x y z
N MET A 1 45.19 -33.11 -47.52
CA MET A 1 45.80 -31.87 -47.01
C MET A 1 44.92 -31.35 -45.87
N SER A 2 45.32 -31.64 -44.63
CA SER A 2 44.55 -31.31 -43.42
C SER A 2 44.72 -29.84 -43.05
N THR A 3 43.62 -29.09 -42.98
CA THR A 3 43.63 -27.73 -42.43
C THR A 3 43.04 -27.76 -41.03
N THR A 4 43.93 -27.75 -40.04
CA THR A 4 43.60 -27.69 -38.61
C THR A 4 43.10 -26.29 -38.25
N ILE A 5 41.80 -26.14 -38.02
CA ILE A 5 41.22 -24.91 -37.48
C ILE A 5 41.53 -24.84 -35.97
N LYS A 6 42.45 -23.95 -35.58
CA LYS A 6 42.73 -23.64 -34.17
C LYS A 6 41.62 -22.73 -33.63
N ARG A 7 40.60 -23.33 -33.01
CA ARG A 7 39.54 -22.61 -32.29
C ARG A 7 40.13 -22.01 -31.00
N THR A 8 40.58 -20.76 -31.05
CA THR A 8 41.00 -20.03 -29.85
C THR A 8 39.75 -19.72 -29.02
N PHE A 9 39.57 -20.43 -27.91
CA PHE A 9 38.61 -20.05 -26.87
C PHE A 9 39.09 -18.74 -26.24
N ARG A 10 38.47 -17.64 -26.64
CA ARG A 10 38.61 -16.37 -25.95
C ARG A 10 37.84 -16.50 -24.64
N THR A 11 38.56 -16.62 -23.54
CA THR A 11 37.98 -16.56 -22.19
C THR A 11 37.45 -15.15 -21.98
N GLU A 12 36.16 -14.94 -22.23
CA GLU A 12 35.49 -13.70 -21.83
C GLU A 12 35.44 -13.68 -20.30
N LYS A 13 36.18 -12.74 -19.73
CA LYS A 13 36.22 -12.45 -18.29
C LYS A 13 34.77 -12.16 -17.86
N PRO A 14 34.22 -12.86 -16.84
CA PRO A 14 32.81 -12.69 -16.50
C PRO A 14 32.55 -11.24 -16.12
N LYS A 15 31.66 -10.59 -16.87
CA LYS A 15 31.19 -9.23 -16.58
C LYS A 15 30.52 -9.29 -15.22
N LYS A 16 31.14 -8.66 -14.21
CA LYS A 16 30.55 -8.46 -12.89
C LYS A 16 29.19 -7.78 -13.09
N ILE A 17 28.11 -8.49 -12.81
CA ILE A 17 26.77 -7.91 -12.79
C ILE A 17 26.76 -7.03 -11.53
N GLU A 18 27.08 -5.75 -11.69
CA GLU A 18 26.84 -4.79 -10.63
C GLU A 18 25.34 -4.82 -10.34
N PRO A 19 24.91 -5.02 -9.09
CA PRO A 19 23.50 -5.08 -8.79
C PRO A 19 22.90 -3.74 -9.15
N GLU A 20 22.11 -3.72 -10.23
CA GLU A 20 21.18 -2.63 -10.49
C GLU A 20 20.44 -2.41 -9.18
N VAL A 21 20.50 -1.19 -8.63
CA VAL A 21 20.01 -0.91 -7.27
C VAL A 21 18.49 -1.14 -7.27
N VAL A 22 18.08 -2.38 -6.98
CA VAL A 22 16.68 -2.78 -6.92
C VAL A 22 16.09 -2.03 -5.74
N GLY A 23 15.37 -0.94 -6.02
CA GLY A 23 14.82 -0.08 -5.00
C GLY A 23 13.99 -0.84 -3.96
N ARG A 24 13.90 -0.29 -2.75
CA ARG A 24 13.15 -0.91 -1.65
C ARG A 24 11.65 -0.78 -1.85
N ILE A 25 10.89 -1.76 -1.39
CA ILE A 25 9.43 -1.69 -1.37
C ILE A 25 9.01 -0.61 -0.34
N PRO A 26 8.09 0.31 -0.69
CA PRO A 26 7.55 1.30 0.24
C PRO A 26 7.00 0.65 1.52
N ARG A 27 7.17 1.30 2.67
CA ARG A 27 6.68 0.76 3.94
C ARG A 27 5.16 0.64 3.95
N VAL A 28 4.46 1.61 3.37
CA VAL A 28 2.99 1.62 3.26
C VAL A 28 2.45 0.44 2.47
N ALA A 29 3.10 0.06 1.36
CA ALA A 29 2.72 -1.13 0.58
C ALA A 29 2.80 -2.41 1.43
N LYS A 30 3.87 -2.55 2.23
CA LYS A 30 4.02 -3.67 3.17
C LYS A 30 2.97 -3.67 4.27
N LEU A 31 2.55 -2.49 4.75
CA LEU A 31 1.50 -2.38 5.78
C LEU A 31 0.12 -2.73 5.19
N MET A 32 -0.16 -2.31 3.96
CA MET A 32 -1.40 -2.68 3.25
C MET A 32 -1.49 -4.19 3.05
N ALA A 33 -0.43 -4.81 2.53
CA ALA A 33 -0.38 -6.27 2.38
C ALA A 33 -0.54 -6.99 3.74
N LEU A 34 0.03 -6.43 4.81
CA LEU A 34 -0.14 -6.97 6.15
C LEU A 34 -1.58 -6.86 6.66
N ALA A 35 -2.27 -5.75 6.37
CA ALA A 35 -3.66 -5.55 6.73
C ALA A 35 -4.56 -6.59 6.03
N ILE A 36 -4.37 -6.80 4.72
CA ILE A 36 -5.09 -7.82 3.95
C ILE A 36 -4.86 -9.22 4.54
N ARG A 37 -3.61 -9.55 4.90
CA ARG A 37 -3.28 -10.83 5.53
C ARG A 37 -3.94 -10.99 6.90
N PHE A 38 -3.97 -9.94 7.71
CA PHE A 38 -4.61 -9.97 9.03
C PHE A 38 -6.12 -10.13 8.94
N ASP A 39 -6.76 -9.47 7.98
CA ASP A 39 -8.19 -9.66 7.70
C ASP A 39 -8.48 -11.13 7.36
N GLY A 40 -7.69 -11.73 6.45
CA GLY A 40 -7.81 -13.14 6.11
C GLY A 40 -7.67 -14.05 7.34
N LEU A 41 -6.63 -13.86 8.17
CA LEU A 41 -6.43 -14.67 9.37
C LEU A 41 -7.60 -14.58 10.37
N ILE A 42 -8.24 -13.41 10.50
CA ILE A 42 -9.41 -13.23 11.36
C ILE A 42 -10.63 -13.91 10.74
N ARG A 43 -10.86 -13.72 9.43
CA ARG A 43 -11.99 -14.32 8.71
C ARG A 43 -11.93 -15.85 8.66
N ASP A 44 -10.73 -16.39 8.53
CA ASP A 44 -10.47 -17.84 8.53
C ASP A 44 -10.53 -18.44 9.95
N GLY A 45 -10.69 -17.61 10.99
CA GLY A 45 -10.73 -18.04 12.39
C GLY A 45 -9.38 -18.53 12.94
N VAL A 46 -8.29 -18.32 12.21
CA VAL A 46 -6.92 -18.67 12.65
C VAL A 46 -6.49 -17.77 13.82
N VAL A 47 -6.98 -16.53 13.83
CA VAL A 47 -6.78 -15.57 14.93
C VAL A 47 -8.14 -15.00 15.32
N ALA A 48 -8.44 -14.97 16.62
CA ALA A 48 -9.77 -14.59 17.11
C ALA A 48 -10.08 -13.11 16.91
N ASP A 49 -9.11 -12.23 17.15
CA ASP A 49 -9.30 -10.78 17.08
C ASP A 49 -8.00 -9.97 16.90
N GLN A 50 -8.15 -8.66 16.75
CA GLN A 50 -7.02 -7.73 16.67
C GLN A 50 -6.16 -7.68 17.95
N ALA A 51 -6.73 -8.03 19.11
CA ALA A 51 -5.98 -8.05 20.37
C ALA A 51 -5.03 -9.25 20.42
N GLU A 52 -5.43 -10.38 19.87
CA GLU A 52 -4.59 -11.56 19.69
C GLU A 52 -3.49 -11.30 18.66
N LEU A 53 -3.80 -10.66 17.52
CA LEU A 53 -2.77 -10.21 16.58
C LEU A 53 -1.71 -9.32 17.24
N ALA A 54 -2.13 -8.40 18.11
CA ALA A 54 -1.23 -7.51 18.83
C ALA A 54 -0.29 -8.29 19.77
N ARG A 55 -0.83 -9.28 20.50
CA ARG A 55 -0.05 -10.16 21.38
C ARG A 55 0.95 -11.00 20.59
N LEU A 56 0.51 -11.65 19.51
CA LEU A 56 1.36 -12.51 18.66
C LEU A 56 2.43 -11.72 17.92
N GLY A 57 2.13 -10.48 17.52
CA GLY A 57 3.05 -9.60 16.80
C GLY A 57 3.97 -8.76 17.71
N ASN A 58 3.86 -8.89 19.03
CA ASN A 58 4.55 -8.04 20.02
C ASN A 58 4.41 -6.53 19.74
N VAL A 59 3.23 -6.11 19.27
CA VAL A 59 2.91 -4.71 18.97
C VAL A 59 1.73 -4.25 19.80
N THR A 60 1.59 -2.93 19.97
CA THR A 60 0.43 -2.38 20.67
C THR A 60 -0.84 -2.62 19.86
N ARG A 61 -1.99 -2.76 20.55
CA ARG A 61 -3.31 -2.84 19.88
C ARG A 61 -3.54 -1.65 18.97
N ALA A 62 -3.20 -0.44 19.42
CA ALA A 62 -3.32 0.78 18.64
C ALA A 62 -2.58 0.69 17.29
N ARG A 63 -1.40 0.04 17.24
CA ARG A 63 -0.67 -0.14 15.98
C ARG A 63 -1.36 -1.13 15.05
N VAL A 64 -1.92 -2.23 15.58
CA VAL A 64 -2.73 -3.16 14.80
C VAL A 64 -3.95 -2.45 14.21
N THR A 65 -4.68 -1.69 15.03
CA THR A 65 -5.83 -0.91 14.57
C THR A 65 -5.44 0.08 13.47
N GLN A 66 -4.33 0.80 13.60
CA GLN A 66 -3.85 1.69 12.53
C GLN A 66 -3.59 0.96 11.21
N ILE A 67 -3.06 -0.26 11.28
CA ILE A 67 -2.81 -1.09 10.09
C ILE A 67 -4.15 -1.57 9.50
N MET A 68 -5.07 -2.05 10.34
CA MET A 68 -6.38 -2.53 9.90
C MET A 68 -7.24 -1.42 9.30
N ASN A 69 -7.12 -0.19 9.79
CA ASN A 69 -7.83 0.96 9.22
C ASN A 69 -7.47 1.24 7.76
N LEU A 70 -6.33 0.75 7.26
CA LEU A 70 -5.99 0.87 5.84
C LEU A 70 -7.00 0.16 4.92
N LEU A 71 -7.74 -0.84 5.43
CA LEU A 71 -8.77 -1.56 4.68
C LEU A 71 -10.05 -0.72 4.45
N ASN A 72 -10.18 0.43 5.12
CA ASN A 72 -11.30 1.36 4.91
C ASN A 72 -11.07 2.29 3.71
N LEU A 73 -9.89 2.23 3.09
CA LEU A 73 -9.60 2.97 1.86
C LEU A 73 -10.41 2.40 0.69
N ALA A 74 -10.77 3.25 -0.27
CA ALA A 74 -11.39 2.85 -1.52
C ALA A 74 -10.51 1.81 -2.23
N PRO A 75 -11.09 0.76 -2.87
CA PRO A 75 -10.33 -0.31 -3.51
C PRO A 75 -9.25 0.18 -4.47
N GLU A 76 -9.54 1.21 -5.27
CA GLU A 76 -8.60 1.77 -6.23
C GLU A 76 -7.39 2.43 -5.55
N ILE A 77 -7.59 3.00 -4.35
CA ILE A 77 -6.52 3.57 -3.53
C ILE A 77 -5.70 2.44 -2.88
N GLN A 78 -6.33 1.35 -2.45
CA GLN A 78 -5.62 0.19 -1.91
C GLN A 78 -4.68 -0.42 -2.97
N GLU A 79 -5.18 -0.60 -4.19
CA GLU A 79 -4.39 -1.06 -5.33
C GLU A 79 -3.23 -0.11 -5.63
N ALA A 80 -3.49 1.20 -5.70
CA ALA A 80 -2.44 2.20 -5.93
C ALA A 80 -1.34 2.13 -4.86
N VAL A 81 -1.69 1.89 -3.60
CA VAL A 81 -0.73 1.73 -2.49
C VAL A 81 0.11 0.44 -2.64
N LEU A 82 -0.50 -0.67 -3.06
CA LEU A 82 0.19 -1.94 -3.26
C LEU A 82 1.17 -1.89 -4.44
N PHE A 83 0.81 -1.18 -5.51
CA PHE A 83 1.61 -1.08 -6.74
C PHE A 83 2.50 0.18 -6.82
N LEU A 84 2.75 0.84 -5.67
CA LEU A 84 3.67 1.96 -5.63
C LEU A 84 5.07 1.58 -6.17
N PRO A 85 5.73 2.48 -6.92
CA PRO A 85 7.06 2.23 -7.44
C PRO A 85 8.07 2.02 -6.30
N ARG A 86 9.07 1.20 -6.58
CA ARG A 86 10.18 0.96 -5.65
C ARG A 86 10.93 2.25 -5.36
N VAL A 87 11.23 2.48 -4.08
CA VAL A 87 11.97 3.66 -3.63
C VAL A 87 13.47 3.43 -3.90
N LYS A 88 14.02 4.20 -4.84
CA LYS A 88 15.43 4.12 -5.25
C LYS A 88 16.38 4.90 -4.30
N GLY A 89 15.84 5.77 -3.46
CA GLY A 89 16.57 6.52 -2.44
C GLY A 89 15.64 7.49 -1.70
N GLY A 90 16.02 7.89 -0.48
CA GLY A 90 15.25 8.87 0.30
C GLY A 90 14.03 8.30 1.05
N ARG A 91 13.15 9.23 1.47
CA ARG A 91 11.91 8.93 2.22
C ARG A 91 10.87 8.30 1.28
N ASP A 92 9.92 7.58 1.87
CA ASP A 92 8.80 7.04 1.09
C ASP A 92 7.96 8.21 0.50
N PRO A 93 7.51 8.11 -0.76
CA PRO A 93 6.74 9.16 -1.41
C PRO A 93 5.35 9.35 -0.78
N VAL A 94 4.81 8.29 -0.17
CA VAL A 94 3.54 8.29 0.57
C VAL A 94 3.81 7.74 1.96
N VAL A 95 3.36 8.46 2.98
CA VAL A 95 3.52 8.03 4.38
C VAL A 95 2.19 7.57 4.97
N GLU A 96 2.26 6.63 5.91
CA GLU A 96 1.06 6.04 6.53
C GLU A 96 0.15 7.09 7.19
N ARG A 97 0.72 8.19 7.70
CA ARG A 97 -0.06 9.28 8.28
C ARG A 97 -1.04 9.92 7.28
N GLU A 98 -0.65 10.03 6.01
CA GLU A 98 -1.50 10.60 4.96
C GLU A 98 -2.64 9.64 4.62
N LEU A 99 -2.32 8.35 4.47
CA LEU A 99 -3.30 7.30 4.25
C LEU A 99 -4.32 7.21 5.40
N ARG A 100 -3.90 7.47 6.64
CA ARG A 100 -4.78 7.47 7.79
C ARG A 100 -5.83 8.59 7.74
N VAL A 101 -5.49 9.74 7.16
CA VAL A 101 -6.45 10.83 6.95
C VAL A 101 -7.49 10.41 5.92
N LEU A 102 -7.06 9.79 4.82
CA LEU A 102 -7.97 9.26 3.80
C LEU A 102 -8.88 8.16 4.37
N ALA A 103 -8.31 7.22 5.14
CA ALA A 103 -9.05 6.12 5.75
C ALA A 103 -10.04 6.56 6.84
N ALA A 104 -9.96 7.81 7.31
CA ALA A 104 -10.93 8.38 8.25
C ALA A 104 -12.15 8.99 7.55
N GLU A 105 -12.07 9.24 6.24
CA GLU A 105 -13.20 9.68 5.43
C GLU A 105 -14.07 8.47 5.05
N VAL A 106 -15.37 8.56 5.29
CA VAL A 106 -16.31 7.44 5.11
C VAL A 106 -16.74 7.31 3.65
N ASP A 107 -16.79 8.43 2.93
CA ASP A 107 -17.19 8.48 1.53
C ASP A 107 -16.00 8.21 0.59
N TRP A 108 -16.04 7.10 -0.15
CA TRP A 108 -15.01 6.74 -1.14
C TRP A 108 -14.91 7.74 -2.31
N GLY A 109 -15.99 8.42 -2.69
CA GLY A 109 -15.95 9.53 -3.63
C GLY A 109 -15.05 10.65 -3.14
N ARG A 110 -15.21 11.06 -1.88
CA ARG A 110 -14.37 12.08 -1.24
C ARG A 110 -12.93 11.62 -1.07
N GLN A 111 -12.70 10.34 -0.74
CA GLN A 111 -11.35 9.79 -0.70
C GLN A 111 -10.63 9.94 -2.06
N ARG A 112 -11.32 9.68 -3.19
CA ARG A 112 -10.75 9.82 -4.54
C ARG A 112 -10.42 11.28 -4.89
N GLU A 113 -11.28 12.22 -4.51
CA GLU A 113 -11.02 13.65 -4.66
C GLU A 113 -9.77 14.08 -3.87
N LEU A 114 -9.68 13.67 -2.60
CA LEU A 114 -8.54 13.99 -1.74
C LEU A 114 -7.23 13.37 -2.25
N MET A 115 -7.28 12.13 -2.76
CA MET A 115 -6.13 11.47 -3.36
C MET A 115 -5.62 12.23 -4.59
N THR A 116 -6.53 12.66 -5.47
CA THR A 116 -6.19 13.44 -6.66
C THR A 116 -5.54 14.78 -6.30
N LEU A 117 -6.09 15.47 -5.29
CA LEU A 117 -5.51 16.72 -4.79
C LEU A 117 -4.12 16.53 -4.18
N CYS A 118 -3.89 15.43 -3.45
CA CYS A 118 -2.58 15.12 -2.88
C CYS A 118 -1.53 14.79 -3.96
N LEU A 119 -1.91 14.03 -5.00
CA LEU A 119 -1.01 13.69 -6.11
C LEU A 119 -0.68 14.89 -7.01
N ALA A 120 -1.58 15.87 -7.11
CA ALA A 120 -1.37 17.10 -7.88
C ALA A 120 -0.40 18.10 -7.22
N SER A 121 -0.07 17.95 -5.93
CA SER A 121 0.88 18.81 -5.21
C SER A 121 1.97 17.98 -4.55
N PRO A 122 3.12 17.74 -5.21
CA PRO A 122 4.17 16.84 -4.72
C PRO A 122 4.92 17.32 -3.46
N ASN A 123 4.43 18.33 -2.73
CA ASN A 123 5.12 18.85 -1.54
C ASN A 123 4.22 19.52 -0.47
N ARG A 124 2.96 19.09 -0.30
CA ARG A 124 2.12 19.59 0.80
C ARG A 124 1.55 18.43 1.62
N PRO A 125 1.92 18.28 2.91
CA PRO A 125 1.21 17.33 3.77
C PRO A 125 -0.23 17.84 3.96
N PRO A 126 -1.26 17.00 3.77
CA PRO A 126 -2.64 17.37 4.10
C PRO A 126 -2.74 17.53 5.62
N THR A 127 -2.61 18.77 6.11
CA THR A 127 -2.77 19.10 7.53
C THR A 127 -4.23 19.05 7.93
N ALA A 128 -4.44 18.72 9.21
CA ALA A 128 -5.75 18.44 9.81
C ALA A 128 -6.82 19.54 9.73
N ARG A 129 -6.42 20.71 9.25
CA ARG A 129 -7.26 21.91 9.20
C ARG A 129 -7.99 22.12 7.88
N LEU A 130 -7.65 21.41 6.80
CA LEU A 130 -8.33 21.62 5.51
C LEU A 130 -9.63 20.82 5.38
N TYR A 131 -9.74 19.69 6.07
CA TYR A 131 -10.91 18.81 5.94
C TYR A 131 -12.13 19.35 6.69
N GLU A 132 -11.95 20.09 7.79
CA GLU A 132 -13.05 20.72 8.54
C GLU A 132 -13.87 21.70 7.68
N LYS A 133 -13.25 22.33 6.68
CA LYS A 133 -13.95 23.23 5.75
C LYS A 133 -14.67 22.51 4.61
N LEU A 134 -14.23 21.31 4.24
CA LEU A 134 -14.83 20.57 3.12
C LEU A 134 -16.00 19.71 3.59
N THR A 135 -15.97 19.12 4.80
CA THR A 135 -17.04 18.21 5.29
C THR A 135 -18.40 18.89 5.53
N LEU A 136 -18.46 20.23 5.53
CA LEU A 136 -19.71 20.99 5.72
C LEU A 136 -20.56 21.19 4.45
N GLN A 137 -20.09 20.76 3.27
CA GLN A 137 -20.80 21.00 1.99
C GLN A 137 -21.30 19.76 1.25
N SER A 138 -21.03 18.55 1.75
CA SER A 138 -21.44 17.30 1.11
C SER A 138 -22.28 16.47 2.09
N SER A 139 -23.37 17.06 2.57
CA SER A 139 -24.46 16.26 3.13
C SER A 139 -25.13 15.50 1.98
N CYS A 140 -25.33 14.20 2.21
CA CYS A 140 -26.19 13.29 1.46
C CYS A 140 -25.64 12.80 0.11
N HIS A 141 -25.21 11.53 0.05
CA HIS A 141 -25.89 10.46 -0.70
C HIS A 141 -25.10 9.13 -0.60
N SER A 142 -25.45 8.29 0.38
CA SER A 142 -25.19 6.84 0.28
C SER A 142 -26.36 6.20 -0.47
N PRO A 143 -26.07 5.25 -1.38
CA PRO A 143 -26.66 3.93 -1.23
C PRO A 143 -25.57 2.87 -1.19
N GLN A 144 -25.37 2.27 -0.01
CA GLN A 144 -24.70 0.98 0.11
C GLN A 144 -25.72 -0.12 -0.22
N GLU A 145 -25.99 -0.36 -1.49
CA GLU A 145 -26.60 -1.61 -1.95
C GLU A 145 -25.84 -2.02 -3.22
N ASP A 146 -24.96 -3.02 -3.09
CA ASP A 146 -24.54 -3.96 -4.14
C ASP A 146 -23.23 -4.64 -3.71
N CYS A 147 -23.32 -5.48 -2.68
CA CYS A 147 -22.37 -6.57 -2.48
C CYS A 147 -23.14 -7.79 -1.93
N LYS A 148 -24.17 -8.20 -2.68
CA LYS A 148 -24.66 -9.59 -2.63
C LYS A 148 -23.56 -10.43 -3.29
N VAL A 149 -22.77 -11.10 -2.46
CA VAL A 149 -21.97 -12.24 -2.92
C VAL A 149 -22.96 -13.40 -2.98
N ASP A 150 -23.45 -13.71 -4.17
CA ASP A 150 -24.26 -14.91 -4.41
C ASP A 150 -23.37 -16.13 -4.13
N LEU A 151 -23.58 -16.76 -2.98
CA LEU A 151 -23.14 -18.12 -2.69
C LEU A 151 -24.23 -19.07 -3.18
N THR A 152 -23.98 -19.68 -4.35
CA THR A 152 -24.60 -20.96 -4.72
C THR A 152 -23.56 -22.06 -4.51
#